data_AF-A0A2T3IMS7-F1
#
_entry.id   AF-A0A2T3IMS7-F1
#
_cell.length_a   1.000
_cell.length_b   1.000
_cell.length_c   1.000
_cell.angle_alpha   90.00
_cell.angle_beta   90.00
_cell.angle_gamma   90.00
#
_symmetry.space_group_name_H-M   'P 1'
#
loop_
_entity.id
_entity.type
_entity.pdbx_description
1 polymer ?
#
loop_
_entity_poly.entity_id
_entity_poly.type
_entity_poly.pdbx_seq_one_letter_code
_entity_poly.pdbx_strand_id
1 'polypeptide(L)'
;MFNKNSNLCCAKNKDGSRCAALLFGKNKRCYKHGGASTGPMTELGKLISSKNSRKKIPNWFYLNNVNDQYKQRAQKAFIDLNILMKEEIIMWSRVFKIIDKNQIPLEIMKYYLFEMYGLDSLLIIQTALDKYYQEMDYQHFKFHVYQPQFQLNYYFQVITRPQSLFLNNWINTHDSW
;
A
#
# COMPACT_ATOMS: atom_id res chain seq x y z
N MET A 1 21.44 0.01 33.19
CA MET A 1 20.80 -0.71 34.31
C MET A 1 19.27 -0.55 34.21
N PHE A 2 18.53 -1.66 34.17
CA PHE A 2 17.06 -1.64 34.14
C PHE A 2 16.53 -1.52 35.56
N ASN A 3 15.80 -0.45 35.87
CA ASN A 3 15.08 -0.33 37.13
C ASN A 3 13.94 -1.35 37.13
N LYS A 4 14.09 -2.45 37.88
CA LYS A 4 13.17 -3.61 37.87
C LYS A 4 11.77 -3.29 38.40
N ASN A 5 11.55 -2.11 38.98
CA ASN A 5 10.31 -1.68 39.64
C ASN A 5 9.58 -0.50 38.96
N SER A 6 9.73 -0.28 37.64
CA SER A 6 8.93 0.75 36.98
C SER A 6 7.53 0.25 36.62
N ASN A 7 6.47 0.89 37.13
CA ASN A 7 5.08 0.70 36.67
C ASN A 7 4.82 1.28 35.27
N LEU A 8 5.88 1.57 34.51
CA LEU A 8 5.83 2.19 33.19
C LEU A 8 5.97 1.13 32.10
N CYS A 9 5.41 1.45 30.94
CA CYS A 9 5.47 0.61 29.75
C CYS A 9 6.92 0.41 29.28
N CYS A 10 7.28 -0.83 28.98
CA CYS A 10 8.62 -1.18 28.52
C CYS A 10 8.87 -0.98 27.00
N ALA A 11 7.92 -0.38 26.26
CA ALA A 11 8.03 -0.16 24.82
C ALA A 11 8.62 1.21 24.48
N LYS A 12 9.12 1.35 23.25
CA LYS A 12 9.59 2.64 22.69
C LYS A 12 8.49 3.28 21.85
N ASN A 13 8.44 4.60 21.90
CA ASN A 13 7.65 5.43 20.99
C ASN A 13 8.30 5.46 19.58
N LYS A 14 7.63 6.04 18.59
CA LYS A 14 8.11 6.10 17.18
C LYS A 14 9.42 6.87 17.00
N ASP A 15 9.65 7.86 17.85
CA ASP A 15 10.87 8.68 17.98
C ASP A 15 11.99 7.96 18.75
N GLY A 16 11.77 6.73 19.21
CA GLY A 16 12.76 5.95 19.95
C GLY A 16 12.82 6.25 21.45
N SER A 17 12.08 7.26 21.93
CA SER A 17 11.95 7.58 23.36
C SER A 17 11.20 6.48 24.11
N ARG A 18 11.38 6.38 25.44
CA ARG A 18 10.66 5.40 26.26
C ARG A 18 9.21 5.82 26.46
N CYS A 19 8.30 4.86 26.40
CA CYS A 19 6.89 5.12 26.71
C CYS A 19 6.71 5.48 28.19
N ALA A 20 6.16 6.67 28.45
CA ALA A 20 5.87 7.16 29.79
C ALA A 20 4.49 6.71 30.32
N ALA A 21 3.72 5.93 29.55
CA ALA A 21 2.41 5.44 30.00
C ALA A 21 2.56 4.27 30.99
N LEU A 22 1.62 4.16 31.92
CA LEU A 22 1.56 3.04 32.87
C LEU A 22 1.37 1.71 32.13
N LEU A 23 2.05 0.67 32.62
CA LEU A 23 1.86 -0.69 32.12
C LEU A 23 0.46 -1.23 32.46
N PHE A 24 -0.07 -2.07 31.59
CA PHE A 24 -1.38 -2.70 31.77
C PHE A 24 -1.25 -4.20 31.48
N GLY A 25 -1.65 -5.04 32.45
CA GLY A 25 -1.58 -6.49 32.32
C GLY A 25 -0.16 -7.08 32.39
N LYS A 26 -0.06 -8.39 32.13
CA LYS A 26 1.15 -9.21 32.40
C LYS A 26 2.34 -8.94 31.45
N ASN A 27 2.12 -8.27 30.31
CA ASN A 27 3.15 -8.06 29.29
C ASN A 27 4.04 -6.83 29.55
N LYS A 28 3.84 -6.10 30.67
CA LYS A 28 4.56 -4.86 31.02
C LYS A 28 4.46 -3.75 29.97
N ARG A 29 3.40 -3.73 29.16
CA ARG A 29 3.14 -2.70 28.14
C ARG A 29 1.84 -1.96 28.42
N CYS A 30 1.74 -0.68 28.07
CA CYS A 30 0.50 0.09 28.22
C CYS A 30 -0.54 -0.35 27.20
N TYR A 31 -1.80 0.07 27.32
CA TYR A 31 -2.84 -0.29 26.34
C TYR A 31 -2.48 0.07 24.89
N LYS A 32 -1.76 1.19 24.66
CA LYS A 32 -1.27 1.60 23.34
C LYS A 32 -0.16 0.68 22.80
N HIS A 33 0.62 0.06 23.69
CA HIS A 33 1.76 -0.78 23.34
C HIS A 33 1.57 -2.29 23.62
N GLY A 34 0.49 -2.67 24.29
CA GLY A 34 0.26 -4.00 24.85
C GLY A 34 -1.08 -4.61 24.45
N GLY A 35 -1.98 -3.83 23.86
CA GLY A 35 -3.19 -4.33 23.20
C GLY A 35 -2.99 -4.49 21.69
N ALA A 36 -4.08 -4.76 20.96
CA ALA A 36 -4.15 -4.82 19.49
C ALA A 36 -3.63 -3.55 18.76
N SER A 37 -3.15 -2.55 19.51
CA SER A 37 -2.69 -1.23 19.11
C SER A 37 -1.20 -1.12 18.78
N THR A 38 -0.36 -2.14 19.02
CA THR A 38 1.01 -2.19 18.44
C THR A 38 1.06 -2.74 17.04
N GLY A 39 -0.06 -3.24 16.55
CA GLY A 39 -0.15 -3.67 15.17
C GLY A 39 -0.07 -2.46 14.24
N PRO A 40 0.43 -2.64 13.02
CA PRO A 40 0.23 -1.65 11.96
C PRO A 40 -1.23 -1.19 11.90
N MET A 41 -1.43 0.12 11.73
CA MET A 41 -2.77 0.73 11.68
C MET A 41 -3.42 0.53 10.30
N THR A 42 -2.60 0.52 9.26
CA THR A 42 -3.04 0.34 7.87
C THR A 42 -3.45 -1.11 7.61
N GLU A 43 -4.42 -1.29 6.73
CA GLU A 43 -4.90 -2.59 6.30
C GLU A 43 -3.76 -3.47 5.75
N LEU A 44 -2.92 -2.89 4.88
CA LEU A 44 -1.73 -3.56 4.33
C LEU A 44 -0.75 -3.98 5.42
N GLY A 45 -0.46 -3.07 6.35
CA GLY A 45 0.44 -3.39 7.43
C GLY A 45 -0.10 -4.52 8.30
N LYS A 46 -1.41 -4.54 8.60
CA LYS A 46 -2.05 -5.64 9.36
C LYS A 46 -1.88 -6.98 8.66
N LEU A 47 -2.05 -7.03 7.33
CA LEU A 47 -1.81 -8.23 6.51
C LEU A 47 -0.34 -8.69 6.55
N ILE A 48 0.62 -7.76 6.46
CA ILE A 48 2.05 -8.09 6.55
C ILE A 48 2.39 -8.61 7.95
N SER A 49 1.89 -7.95 8.99
CA SER A 49 2.11 -8.35 10.38
C SER A 49 1.48 -9.70 10.70
N SER A 50 0.31 -10.01 10.13
CA SER A 50 -0.33 -11.31 10.33
C SER A 50 0.46 -12.44 9.68
N LYS A 51 0.99 -12.23 8.46
CA LYS A 51 1.91 -13.16 7.77
C LYS A 51 3.14 -13.51 8.63
N ASN A 52 3.69 -12.52 9.33
CA ASN A 52 4.89 -12.69 10.16
C ASN A 52 4.63 -13.37 11.50
N SER A 53 3.36 -13.53 11.91
CA SER A 53 3.03 -13.99 13.27
C SER A 53 3.29 -15.48 13.55
N ARG A 54 3.71 -16.26 12.54
CA ARG A 54 4.11 -17.70 12.60
C ARG A 54 3.16 -18.63 13.39
N LYS A 55 1.92 -18.20 13.67
CA LYS A 55 0.97 -18.95 14.49
C LYS A 55 -0.34 -19.10 13.73
N LYS A 56 -0.73 -20.37 13.58
CA LYS A 56 -1.98 -20.94 13.05
C LYS A 56 -1.96 -21.33 11.56
N ILE A 57 -2.71 -22.41 11.33
CA ILE A 57 -3.14 -22.93 10.03
C ILE A 57 -3.52 -21.75 9.13
N PRO A 58 -3.06 -21.72 7.88
CA PRO A 58 -3.32 -20.57 7.04
C PRO A 58 -4.83 -20.37 6.85
N ASN A 59 -5.35 -19.19 7.14
CA ASN A 59 -6.79 -18.90 7.01
C ASN A 59 -7.30 -19.07 5.56
N TRP A 60 -6.43 -19.04 4.55
CA TRP A 60 -6.80 -19.35 3.16
C TRP A 60 -7.11 -20.83 2.94
N PHE A 61 -6.63 -21.73 3.81
CA PHE A 61 -6.91 -23.17 3.74
C PHE A 61 -8.39 -23.47 3.98
N TYR A 62 -9.07 -22.64 4.78
CA TYR A 62 -10.49 -22.80 5.09
C TYR A 62 -11.43 -22.20 4.03
N LEU A 63 -10.92 -21.83 2.84
CA LEU A 63 -11.71 -21.21 1.76
C LEU A 63 -12.61 -20.09 2.29
N ASN A 64 -12.05 -19.18 3.07
CA ASN A 64 -12.83 -18.04 3.54
C ASN A 64 -13.27 -17.22 2.33
N ASN A 65 -14.59 -17.09 2.14
CA ASN A 65 -15.18 -16.21 1.16
C ASN A 65 -14.58 -14.81 1.30
N VAL A 66 -14.23 -14.20 0.17
CA VAL A 66 -13.78 -12.81 0.16
C VAL A 66 -14.87 -11.95 0.80
N ASN A 67 -14.50 -11.16 1.81
CA ASN A 67 -15.43 -10.28 2.50
C ASN A 67 -16.14 -9.35 1.49
N ASP A 68 -17.48 -9.31 1.54
CA ASP A 68 -18.31 -8.47 0.66
C ASP A 68 -17.92 -7.00 0.68
N GLN A 69 -17.33 -6.51 1.77
CA GLN A 69 -16.79 -5.15 1.84
C GLN A 69 -15.67 -4.90 0.82
N TYR A 70 -14.80 -5.89 0.56
CA TYR A 70 -13.78 -5.78 -0.49
C TYR A 70 -14.41 -5.72 -1.87
N LYS A 71 -15.43 -6.54 -2.11
CA LYS A 71 -16.17 -6.56 -3.36
C LYS A 71 -16.82 -5.21 -3.66
N GLN A 72 -17.55 -4.65 -2.69
CA GLN A 72 -18.19 -3.34 -2.82
C GLN A 72 -17.18 -2.21 -3.03
N ARG A 73 -16.09 -2.20 -2.25
CA ARG A 73 -15.01 -1.20 -2.40
C ARG A 73 -14.35 -1.28 -3.77
N ALA A 74 -14.04 -2.48 -4.24
CA ALA A 74 -13.39 -2.70 -5.53
C ALA A 74 -14.31 -2.28 -6.69
N GLN A 75 -15.60 -2.64 -6.65
CA GLN A 75 -16.57 -2.23 -7.67
C GLN A 75 -16.70 -0.71 -7.74
N LYS A 76 -16.89 -0.05 -6.59
CA LYS A 76 -16.98 1.42 -6.56
C LYS A 76 -15.70 2.08 -7.07
N ALA A 77 -14.54 1.60 -6.60
CA ALA A 77 -13.25 2.13 -7.04
C ALA A 77 -13.02 1.92 -8.54
N PHE A 78 -13.44 0.79 -9.10
CA PHE A 78 -13.36 0.55 -10.53
C PHE A 78 -14.24 1.52 -11.33
N ILE A 79 -15.48 1.78 -10.90
CA ILE A 79 -16.35 2.76 -11.58
C ILE A 79 -15.68 4.14 -11.61
N ASP A 80 -15.14 4.58 -10.48
CA ASP A 80 -14.44 5.87 -10.37
C ASP A 80 -13.17 5.90 -11.27
N LEU A 81 -12.40 4.81 -11.29
CA LEU A 81 -11.23 4.67 -12.17
C LEU A 81 -11.61 4.68 -13.65
N ASN A 82 -12.67 3.97 -14.03
CA ASN A 82 -13.13 3.89 -15.42
C ASN A 82 -13.58 5.24 -15.96
N ILE A 83 -14.13 6.12 -15.11
CA ILE A 83 -14.44 7.50 -15.48
C ILE A 83 -13.14 8.28 -15.72
N LEU A 84 -12.23 8.31 -14.74
CA LEU A 84 -11.00 9.11 -14.81
C LEU A 84 -10.03 8.67 -15.91
N MET A 85 -9.95 7.36 -16.15
CA MET A 85 -9.02 6.78 -17.12
C MET A 85 -9.52 6.96 -18.56
N LYS A 86 -10.78 7.35 -18.77
CA LYS A 86 -11.33 7.68 -20.09
C LYS A 86 -11.27 9.17 -20.44
N GLU A 87 -10.78 10.01 -19.53
CA GLU A 87 -10.55 11.43 -19.81
C GLU A 87 -9.41 11.60 -20.83
N GLU A 88 -9.48 12.61 -21.70
CA GLU A 88 -8.43 12.92 -22.68
C GLU A 88 -7.06 13.16 -22.01
N ILE A 89 -7.09 13.79 -20.83
CA ILE A 89 -5.92 14.02 -19.99
C ILE A 89 -6.19 13.39 -18.63
N ILE A 90 -5.45 12.32 -18.31
CA ILE A 90 -5.67 11.57 -17.08
C ILE A 90 -5.13 12.34 -15.89
N MET A 91 -6.02 12.64 -14.94
CA MET A 91 -5.66 13.22 -13.65
C MET A 91 -5.06 12.16 -12.71
N TRP A 92 -3.80 11.79 -12.92
CA TRP A 92 -3.08 10.77 -12.14
C TRP A 92 -3.12 10.99 -10.62
N SER A 93 -3.11 12.24 -10.17
CA SER A 93 -3.24 12.56 -8.74
C SER A 93 -4.57 12.13 -8.12
N ARG A 94 -5.67 12.09 -8.91
CA ARG A 94 -6.98 11.58 -8.48
C ARG A 94 -7.01 10.06 -8.55
N VAL A 95 -6.44 9.48 -9.60
CA VAL A 95 -6.26 8.01 -9.73
C VAL A 95 -5.52 7.46 -8.52
N PHE A 96 -4.38 8.05 -8.15
CA PHE A 96 -3.59 7.61 -7.00
C PHE A 96 -4.33 7.72 -5.67
N LYS A 97 -5.19 8.72 -5.48
CA LYS A 97 -6.04 8.81 -4.26
C LYS A 97 -7.05 7.66 -4.18
N ILE A 98 -7.55 7.17 -5.31
CA ILE A 98 -8.46 6.02 -5.34
C ILE A 98 -7.67 4.74 -5.03
N ILE A 99 -6.51 4.57 -5.65
CA ILE A 99 -5.64 3.40 -5.43
C ILE A 99 -5.14 3.34 -3.98
N ASP A 100 -4.63 4.43 -3.41
CA ASP A 100 -4.14 4.46 -2.03
C ASP A 100 -5.18 3.96 -1.01
N LYS A 101 -6.46 4.30 -1.24
CA LYS A 101 -7.57 3.84 -0.40
C LYS A 101 -8.05 2.42 -0.71
N ASN A 102 -7.83 1.90 -1.91
CA ASN A 102 -8.47 0.67 -2.40
C ASN A 102 -7.51 -0.34 -3.03
N GLN A 103 -6.20 -0.18 -2.82
CA GLN A 103 -5.15 -1.03 -3.40
C GLN A 103 -5.43 -2.52 -3.15
N ILE A 104 -5.69 -2.90 -1.91
CA ILE A 104 -5.97 -4.30 -1.52
C ILE A 104 -7.24 -4.83 -2.19
N PRO A 105 -8.41 -4.16 -2.07
CA PRO A 105 -9.61 -4.59 -2.79
C PRO A 105 -9.39 -4.75 -4.29
N LEU A 106 -8.71 -3.79 -4.94
CA LEU A 106 -8.48 -3.82 -6.38
C LEU A 106 -7.55 -4.97 -6.80
N GLU A 107 -6.47 -5.22 -6.05
CA GLU A 107 -5.56 -6.35 -6.34
C GLU A 107 -6.24 -7.71 -6.22
N ILE A 108 -7.03 -7.89 -5.16
CA ILE A 108 -7.72 -9.17 -4.92
C ILE A 108 -8.85 -9.39 -5.92
N MET A 109 -9.55 -8.32 -6.32
CA MET A 109 -10.79 -8.41 -7.09
C MET A 109 -10.63 -8.12 -8.59
N LYS A 110 -9.43 -7.81 -9.11
CA LYS A 110 -9.26 -7.45 -10.53
C LYS A 110 -9.72 -8.52 -11.52
N TYR A 111 -9.52 -9.80 -11.20
CA TYR A 111 -10.01 -10.90 -12.05
C TYR A 111 -11.52 -11.11 -11.94
N TYR A 112 -12.10 -10.87 -10.76
CA TYR A 112 -13.55 -10.85 -10.59
C TYR A 112 -14.18 -9.71 -11.40
N LEU A 113 -13.57 -8.52 -11.36
CA LEU A 113 -14.02 -7.37 -12.15
C LEU A 113 -13.85 -7.60 -13.65
N PHE A 114 -12.78 -8.29 -14.06
CA PHE A 114 -12.59 -8.77 -15.43
C PHE A 114 -13.73 -9.68 -15.89
N GLU A 115 -14.11 -10.68 -15.09
CA GLU A 115 -15.23 -11.56 -15.42
C GLU A 115 -16.55 -10.80 -15.56
N MET A 116 -16.77 -9.75 -14.77
CA MET A 116 -18.01 -8.98 -14.80
C MET A 116 -18.07 -7.90 -15.88
N TYR A 117 -16.96 -7.19 -16.12
CA TYR A 117 -16.92 -5.97 -16.94
C TYR A 117 -16.05 -6.11 -18.19
N GLY A 118 -15.39 -7.26 -18.38
CA GLY A 118 -14.56 -7.56 -19.54
C GLY A 118 -13.13 -7.04 -19.44
N LEU A 119 -12.39 -7.21 -20.54
CA LEU A 119 -10.95 -6.97 -20.64
C LEU A 119 -10.52 -5.56 -20.20
N ASP A 120 -11.29 -4.54 -20.60
CA ASP A 120 -10.97 -3.14 -20.31
C ASP A 120 -10.84 -2.88 -18.80
N SER A 121 -11.64 -3.57 -17.99
CA SER A 121 -11.58 -3.42 -16.53
C SER A 121 -10.24 -3.88 -15.96
N LEU A 122 -9.72 -5.00 -16.45
CA LEU A 122 -8.42 -5.51 -16.04
C LEU A 122 -7.31 -4.56 -16.47
N LEU A 123 -7.36 -4.06 -17.71
CA LEU A 123 -6.37 -3.13 -18.23
C LEU A 123 -6.34 -1.83 -17.43
N ILE A 124 -7.51 -1.24 -17.14
CA ILE A 124 -7.64 -0.02 -16.34
C ILE A 124 -7.07 -0.22 -14.94
N ILE A 125 -7.48 -1.30 -14.26
CA ILE A 125 -7.06 -1.58 -12.88
C ILE A 125 -5.55 -1.85 -12.82
N GLN A 126 -5.05 -2.72 -13.70
CA GLN A 126 -3.64 -3.10 -13.73
C GLN A 126 -2.77 -1.89 -14.05
N THR A 127 -3.14 -1.08 -15.05
CA THR A 127 -2.40 0.14 -15.40
C THR A 127 -2.36 1.13 -14.23
N ALA A 128 -3.50 1.36 -13.57
CA ALA A 128 -3.57 2.28 -12.44
C ALA A 128 -2.72 1.82 -11.23
N LEU A 129 -2.75 0.52 -10.93
CA LEU A 129 -1.93 -0.09 -9.85
C LEU A 129 -0.44 0.01 -10.18
N ASP A 130 -0.03 -0.34 -11.39
CA ASP A 130 1.38 -0.32 -11.80
C ASP A 130 1.94 1.11 -11.74
N LYS A 131 1.21 2.10 -12.26
CA LYS A 131 1.60 3.51 -12.16
C LYS A 131 1.69 3.98 -10.71
N TYR A 132 0.76 3.56 -9.86
CA TYR A 132 0.81 3.88 -8.44
C TYR A 132 2.03 3.27 -7.74
N TYR A 133 2.38 2.02 -8.04
CA TYR A 133 3.54 1.35 -7.47
C TYR A 133 4.86 1.95 -7.91
N GLN A 134 4.94 2.38 -9.17
CA GLN A 134 6.08 3.17 -9.62
C GLN A 134 6.18 4.49 -8.86
N GLU A 135 5.09 5.27 -8.81
CA GLU A 135 5.09 6.59 -8.16
C GLU A 135 5.49 6.51 -6.68
N MET A 136 5.10 5.43 -5.99
CA MET A 136 5.36 5.20 -4.57
C MET A 136 6.67 4.42 -4.29
N ASP A 137 7.49 4.15 -5.30
CA ASP A 137 8.77 3.42 -5.20
C ASP A 137 8.64 2.02 -4.53
N TYR A 138 7.61 1.26 -4.91
CA TYR A 138 7.43 -0.10 -4.41
C TYR A 138 8.58 -1.00 -4.88
N GLN A 139 9.13 -1.81 -3.97
CA GLN A 139 10.31 -2.65 -4.22
C GLN A 139 10.17 -3.57 -5.44
N HIS A 140 8.98 -4.15 -5.65
CA HIS A 140 8.71 -5.05 -6.77
C HIS A 140 8.52 -4.31 -8.11
N PHE A 141 8.53 -2.97 -8.14
CA PHE A 141 8.50 -2.16 -9.35
C PHE A 141 9.83 -1.44 -9.62
N LYS A 142 10.84 -1.59 -8.76
CA LYS A 142 12.11 -0.84 -8.87
C LYS A 142 12.89 -1.09 -10.17
N PHE A 143 12.77 -2.27 -10.77
CA PHE A 143 13.42 -2.56 -12.04
C PHE A 143 12.83 -1.75 -13.21
N HIS A 144 11.60 -1.25 -13.09
CA HIS A 144 10.97 -0.38 -14.09
C HIS A 144 11.49 1.06 -14.07
N VAL A 145 12.32 1.46 -13.09
CA VAL A 145 12.97 2.78 -13.12
C VAL A 145 13.87 2.92 -14.35
N TYR A 146 14.54 1.82 -14.75
CA TYR A 146 15.52 1.80 -15.83
C TYR A 146 14.97 1.23 -17.15
N GLN A 147 13.70 0.84 -17.19
CA GLN A 147 13.10 0.20 -18.35
C GLN A 147 11.89 1.00 -18.84
N PRO A 148 11.77 1.25 -20.16
CA PRO A 148 10.57 1.83 -20.72
C PRO A 148 9.40 0.86 -20.49
N GLN A 149 8.35 1.37 -19.87
CA GLN A 149 7.11 0.60 -19.78
C GLN A 149 6.37 0.67 -21.10
N PHE A 150 5.73 -0.44 -21.45
CA PHE A 150 4.70 -0.43 -22.46
C PHE A 150 3.54 0.44 -21.95
N GLN A 151 3.50 1.69 -22.41
CA GLN A 151 2.37 2.57 -22.15
C GLN A 151 1.38 2.31 -23.28
N LEU A 152 0.19 1.82 -22.94
CA LEU A 152 -0.93 1.91 -23.87
C LEU A 152 -1.08 3.40 -24.22
N ASN A 153 -1.12 3.74 -25.50
CA ASN A 153 -1.11 5.13 -25.97
C ASN A 153 -2.17 6.02 -25.29
N TYR A 154 -3.25 5.43 -24.78
CA TYR A 154 -4.33 6.09 -24.06
C TYR A 154 -4.02 6.45 -22.60
N TYR A 155 -3.01 5.83 -21.97
CA TYR A 155 -2.69 6.00 -20.53
C TYR A 155 -1.30 6.62 -20.31
N PHE A 156 -0.96 7.61 -21.13
CA PHE A 156 0.37 8.21 -21.12
C PHE A 156 0.64 9.00 -19.82
N GLN A 157 1.87 8.86 -19.31
CA GLN A 157 2.43 9.69 -18.25
C GLN A 157 3.89 10.03 -18.61
N VAL A 158 4.22 11.32 -18.56
CA VAL A 158 5.51 11.88 -19.01
C VAL A 158 6.69 11.27 -18.25
N ILE A 159 6.74 11.46 -16.93
CA ILE A 159 7.75 10.86 -16.04
C ILE A 159 7.12 10.59 -14.67
N THR A 160 7.61 9.57 -13.96
CA THR A 160 7.21 9.28 -12.58
C THR A 160 8.07 10.08 -11.58
N ARG A 161 7.62 10.19 -10.34
CA ARG A 161 8.40 10.88 -9.30
C ARG A 161 9.79 10.26 -9.05
N PRO A 162 9.97 8.92 -8.96
CA PRO A 162 11.31 8.36 -8.83
C PRO A 162 12.21 8.67 -10.02
N GLN A 163 11.67 8.68 -11.24
CA GLN A 163 12.41 9.07 -12.45
C GLN A 163 12.84 10.54 -12.39
N SER A 164 11.95 11.44 -11.95
CA SER A 164 12.28 12.86 -11.74
C SER A 164 13.38 13.06 -10.69
N LEU A 165 13.28 12.36 -9.55
CA LEU A 165 14.31 12.42 -8.50
C LEU A 165 15.66 11.89 -8.97
N PHE A 166 15.66 10.79 -9.72
CA PHE A 166 16.86 10.24 -10.34
C PHE A 166 17.50 11.24 -11.30
N LEU A 167 16.70 11.84 -12.21
CA LEU A 167 17.18 12.82 -13.17
C LEU A 167 17.78 14.05 -12.48
N ASN A 168 17.09 14.59 -11.46
CA ASN A 168 17.58 15.71 -10.68
C ASN A 168 18.89 15.39 -9.97
N ASN A 169 19.01 14.21 -9.36
CA ASN A 169 20.26 13.78 -8.74
C ASN A 169 21.38 13.63 -9.76
N TRP A 170 21.08 13.06 -10.94
CA TRP A 170 22.07 12.88 -12.00
C TRP A 170 22.60 14.23 -12.49
N ILE A 171 21.71 15.17 -12.83
CA ILE A 171 22.03 16.56 -13.16
C ILE A 171 22.92 17.17 -12.06
N ASN A 172 22.49 17.14 -10.80
CA ASN A 172 23.24 17.78 -9.71
C ASN A 172 24.61 17.15 -9.41
N THR A 173 24.87 15.92 -9.85
CA THR A 173 26.12 15.20 -9.56
C THR A 173 27.04 15.05 -10.77
N HIS A 174 26.52 15.24 -11.99
CA HIS A 174 27.26 15.06 -13.23
C HIS A 174 27.24 16.30 -14.14
N ASP A 175 26.35 17.28 -13.91
CA ASP A 175 26.48 18.64 -14.47
C ASP A 175 27.43 19.46 -13.58
N SER A 176 28.70 19.07 -13.57
CA SER A 176 29.80 19.96 -13.23
C SER A 176 30.41 20.44 -14.54
N TRP A 177 29.86 21.52 -15.09
CA TRP A 177 30.52 22.37 -16.09
C TRP A 177 31.18 23.55 -15.40
#